data_AF-A0A0M3K0T2-F1
#
_entry.id   AF-A0A0M3K0T2-F1
#
_cell.length_a   1.000
_cell.length_b   1.000
_cell.length_c   1.000
_cell.angle_alpha   90.00
_cell.angle_beta   90.00
_cell.angle_gamma   90.00
#
_symmetry.space_group_name_H-M   'P 1'
#
loop_
_entity.id
_entity.type
_entity.pdbx_description
1 polymer ?
#
loop_
_entity_poly.entity_id
_entity_poly.type
_entity_poly.pdbx_seq_one_letter_code
_entity_poly.pdbx_strand_id
1 'polypeptide(L)'
;MPSLVAFGRRWNIASDDFVFPALTEAFIRFLWFVLLVVSALALVVVHNPLNCASTDFLAYLCILFALNIITLIWCITLAYHSSKGSILDPYPRHLVPTLLYFRLPLFFVEFICIVISTLLAFGRFTRITFSFSFL
;
A
#
# COMPACT_ATOMS: atom_id res chain seq x y z
N MET A 1 8.73 -5.88 30.16
CA MET A 1 7.99 -5.56 28.92
C MET A 1 7.58 -6.89 28.29
N PRO A 2 6.30 -7.12 27.95
CA PRO A 2 5.86 -8.41 27.42
C PRO A 2 6.52 -8.67 26.06
N SER A 3 7.22 -9.81 25.95
CA SER A 3 7.82 -10.30 24.71
C SER A 3 6.74 -10.70 23.71
N LEU A 4 6.90 -10.32 22.43
CA LEU A 4 5.99 -10.74 21.36
C LEU A 4 6.03 -12.28 21.20
N VAL A 5 4.88 -12.94 21.16
CA VAL A 5 4.79 -14.37 20.85
C VAL A 5 4.25 -14.51 19.43
N ALA A 6 5.15 -14.81 18.49
CA ALA A 6 4.81 -15.02 17.09
C ALA A 6 5.12 -16.49 16.72
N PHE A 7 4.20 -17.15 16.01
CA PHE A 7 4.36 -18.55 15.57
C PHE A 7 4.66 -19.54 16.72
N GLY A 8 4.09 -19.30 17.91
CA GLY A 8 4.31 -20.16 19.08
C GLY A 8 5.71 -20.03 19.73
N ARG A 9 6.58 -19.15 19.24
CA ARG A 9 7.88 -18.83 19.84
C ARG A 9 7.85 -17.43 20.46
N ARG A 10 8.44 -17.26 21.64
CA ARG A 10 8.66 -15.94 22.25
C ARG A 10 9.83 -15.27 21.53
N TRP A 11 9.58 -14.12 20.91
CA TRP A 11 10.60 -13.28 20.30
C TRP A 11 10.96 -12.16 21.27
N ASN A 12 12.27 -11.92 21.45
CA ASN A 12 12.78 -10.85 22.30
C ASN A 12 12.77 -9.49 21.57
N ILE A 13 11.62 -9.17 20.97
CA ILE A 13 11.38 -7.90 20.28
C ILE A 13 10.34 -7.16 21.09
N ALA A 14 10.65 -5.91 21.47
CA ALA A 14 9.70 -5.10 22.19
C ALA A 14 8.58 -4.70 21.23
N SER A 15 7.33 -4.85 21.67
CA SER A 15 6.17 -4.42 20.88
C SER A 15 6.21 -2.93 20.51
N ASP A 16 6.94 -2.14 21.29
CA ASP A 16 7.07 -0.69 21.15
C ASP A 16 7.99 -0.30 19.97
N ASP A 17 8.83 -1.24 19.49
CA ASP A 17 9.72 -1.02 18.33
C ASP A 17 8.98 -0.97 17.00
N PHE A 18 7.72 -1.45 16.94
CA PHE A 18 6.92 -1.49 15.70
C PHE A 18 6.27 -0.15 15.34
N VAL A 19 6.27 0.84 16.24
CA VAL A 19 5.73 2.18 15.96
C VAL A 19 6.53 2.87 14.86
N PHE A 20 7.87 2.81 14.95
CA PHE A 20 8.75 3.44 13.97
C PHE A 20 8.58 2.86 12.56
N PRO A 21 8.64 1.53 12.34
CA PRO A 21 8.36 0.91 11.05
C PRO A 21 6.97 1.24 10.50
N ALA A 22 5.94 1.24 11.35
CA ALA A 22 4.58 1.55 10.92
C ALA A 22 4.44 3.01 10.47
N LEU A 23 5.10 3.93 11.18
CA LEU A 23 5.09 5.34 10.87
C LEU A 23 5.90 5.64 9.59
N THR A 24 7.11 5.09 9.46
CA THR A 24 7.94 5.28 8.26
C THR A 24 7.26 4.72 7.02
N GLU A 25 6.60 3.55 7.12
CA GLU A 25 5.82 3.00 6.01
C GLU A 25 4.62 3.89 5.65
N ALA A 26 3.91 4.44 6.65
CA ALA A 26 2.82 5.39 6.39
C ALA A 26 3.32 6.64 5.65
N PHE A 27 4.49 7.18 6.03
CA PHE A 27 5.12 8.30 5.32
C PHE A 27 5.46 7.96 3.87
N ILE A 28 6.06 6.80 3.61
CA ILE A 28 6.40 6.35 2.25
C ILE A 28 5.12 6.18 1.41
N ARG A 29 4.06 5.59 1.97
CA ARG A 29 2.77 5.44 1.28
C ARG A 29 2.10 6.78 1.00
N PHE A 30 2.21 7.73 1.92
CA PHE A 30 1.70 9.08 1.70
C PHE A 30 2.43 9.77 0.53
N LEU A 31 3.76 9.65 0.47
CA LEU A 31 4.54 10.15 -0.68
C LEU A 31 4.12 9.45 -1.98
N TRP A 32 3.91 8.14 -1.95
CA TRP A 32 3.45 7.38 -3.11
C TRP A 32 2.06 7.82 -3.60
N PHE A 33 1.14 8.07 -2.67
CA PHE A 33 -0.17 8.61 -2.98
C PHE A 33 -0.10 9.96 -3.67
N VAL A 34 0.76 10.88 -3.19
CA VAL A 34 0.98 12.18 -3.83
C VAL A 34 1.51 11.99 -5.25
N LEU A 35 2.48 11.10 -5.46
CA LEU A 35 3.00 10.80 -6.80
C LEU A 35 1.91 10.26 -7.74
N LEU A 36 1.05 9.35 -7.26
CA LEU A 36 -0.07 8.85 -8.05
C LEU A 36 -1.05 9.95 -8.44
N VAL A 37 -1.44 10.83 -7.50
CA VAL A 37 -2.34 11.97 -7.78
C VAL A 37 -1.72 12.91 -8.81
N VAL A 38 -0.46 13.28 -8.63
CA VAL A 38 0.25 14.16 -9.55
C VAL A 38 0.37 13.53 -10.93
N SER A 39 0.67 12.23 -11.02
CA SER A 39 0.75 11.52 -12.29
C SER A 39 -0.61 11.42 -13.00
N ALA A 40 -1.69 11.21 -12.26
CA ALA A 40 -3.05 11.18 -12.79
C ALA A 40 -3.47 12.58 -13.30
N LEU A 41 -3.16 13.63 -12.55
CA LEU A 41 -3.41 15.01 -12.97
C LEU A 41 -2.59 15.37 -14.22
N ALA A 42 -1.31 15.01 -14.25
CA ALA A 42 -0.44 15.23 -15.40
C ALA A 42 -0.99 14.54 -16.65
N LEU A 43 -1.50 13.30 -16.52
CA LEU A 43 -2.18 12.60 -17.61
C LEU A 43 -3.42 13.33 -18.10
N VAL A 44 -4.26 13.85 -17.20
CA VAL A 44 -5.48 14.60 -17.57
C VAL A 44 -5.15 15.95 -18.24
N VAL A 45 -4.05 16.59 -17.85
CA VAL A 45 -3.61 17.87 -18.43
C VAL A 45 -2.95 17.66 -19.79
N VAL A 46 -2.15 16.60 -19.96
CA VAL A 46 -1.40 16.31 -21.19
C VAL A 46 -2.29 15.63 -22.25
N HIS A 47 -3.14 14.68 -21.84
CA HIS A 47 -4.16 14.09 -22.70
C HIS A 47 -5.47 14.81 -22.47
N ASN A 48 -5.90 15.63 -23.44
CA ASN A 48 -7.22 16.26 -23.48
C ASN A 48 -8.31 15.30 -22.95
N PRO A 49 -9.29 15.80 -22.16
CA PRO A 49 -10.21 14.98 -21.35
C PRO A 49 -11.17 14.06 -22.13
N LEU A 50 -11.06 13.99 -23.45
CA LEU A 50 -12.07 13.43 -24.34
C LEU A 50 -11.54 12.47 -25.42
N ASN A 51 -10.22 12.34 -25.64
CA ASN A 51 -9.71 11.44 -26.68
C ASN A 51 -8.70 10.43 -26.13
N CYS A 52 -9.19 9.20 -25.92
CA CYS A 52 -8.41 7.97 -25.80
C CYS A 52 -7.65 7.68 -24.49
N ALA A 53 -8.10 8.18 -23.33
CA ALA A 53 -7.77 7.49 -22.08
C ALA A 53 -8.57 6.18 -22.04
N SER A 54 -7.93 5.04 -22.33
CA SER A 54 -8.57 3.73 -22.23
C SER A 54 -9.16 3.58 -20.82
N THR A 55 -10.48 3.45 -20.73
CA THR A 55 -11.26 3.31 -19.48
C THR A 55 -10.63 2.29 -18.53
N ASP A 56 -9.99 1.27 -19.08
CA ASP A 56 -9.28 0.24 -18.35
C ASP A 56 -8.13 0.83 -17.51
N PHE A 57 -7.33 1.77 -18.06
CA PHE A 57 -6.19 2.37 -17.37
C PHE A 57 -6.63 3.22 -16.17
N LEU A 58 -7.72 3.99 -16.33
CA LEU A 58 -8.33 4.72 -15.22
C LEU A 58 -8.87 3.77 -14.15
N ALA A 59 -9.49 2.66 -14.54
CA ALA A 59 -9.97 1.65 -13.60
C ALA A 59 -8.81 1.03 -12.78
N TYR A 60 -7.67 0.70 -13.41
CA TYR A 60 -6.49 0.20 -12.69
C TYR A 60 -5.89 1.24 -11.75
N LEU A 61 -5.78 2.50 -12.18
CA LEU A 61 -5.34 3.59 -11.30
C LEU A 61 -6.27 3.75 -10.09
N CYS A 62 -7.59 3.71 -10.29
CA CYS A 62 -8.56 3.76 -9.19
C CYS A 62 -8.42 2.57 -8.22
N ILE A 63 -8.20 1.36 -8.73
CA ILE A 63 -7.98 0.17 -7.88
C ILE A 63 -6.70 0.33 -7.05
N LEU A 64 -5.61 0.77 -7.67
CA LEU A 64 -4.33 1.01 -6.97
C LEU A 64 -4.48 2.10 -5.89
N PHE A 65 -5.25 3.15 -6.18
CA PHE A 65 -5.54 4.22 -5.24
C PHE A 65 -6.35 3.73 -4.04
N ALA A 66 -7.41 2.95 -4.28
CA ALA A 66 -8.22 2.36 -3.23
C ALA A 66 -7.40 1.44 -2.32
N LEU A 67 -6.55 0.58 -2.90
CA LEU A 67 -5.64 -0.28 -2.14
C LEU A 67 -4.63 0.51 -1.31
N ASN A 68 -4.08 1.61 -1.85
CA ASN A 68 -3.18 2.49 -1.11
C ASN A 68 -3.86 3.19 0.08
N ILE A 69 -5.13 3.57 -0.05
CA ILE A 69 -5.88 4.17 1.07
C ILE A 69 -6.16 3.13 2.16
N ILE A 70 -6.63 1.94 1.78
CA ILE A 70 -6.95 0.86 2.73
C ILE A 70 -5.71 0.49 3.56
N THR A 71 -4.57 0.34 2.89
CA THR A 71 -3.29 0.04 3.54
C THR A 71 -2.79 1.19 4.41
N LEU A 72 -2.96 2.45 4.01
CA LEU A 72 -2.62 3.62 4.83
C LEU A 72 -3.44 3.66 6.13
N ILE A 73 -4.75 3.43 6.04
CA ILE A 73 -5.64 3.33 7.20
C ILE A 73 -5.20 2.18 8.11
N TRP A 74 -4.80 1.05 7.54
CA TRP A 74 -4.27 -0.09 8.29
C TRP A 74 -2.98 0.27 9.04
N CYS A 75 -2.04 0.96 8.38
CA CYS A 75 -0.80 1.45 9.01
C CYS A 75 -1.08 2.44 10.14
N ILE A 76 -2.00 3.38 9.95
CA ILE A 76 -2.37 4.37 10.98
C ILE A 76 -3.03 3.68 12.16
N THR A 77 -3.91 2.72 11.92
CA THR A 77 -4.57 1.94 12.97
C THR A 77 -3.57 1.12 13.77
N LEU A 78 -2.59 0.51 13.08
CA LEU A 78 -1.50 -0.22 13.71
C LEU A 78 -0.59 0.71 14.53
N ALA A 79 -0.23 1.88 14.01
CA ALA A 79 0.55 2.89 14.73
C ALA A 79 -0.21 3.44 15.96
N TYR A 80 -1.51 3.69 15.83
CA TYR A 80 -2.38 4.17 16.91
C TYR A 80 -2.58 3.13 18.02
N HIS A 81 -2.78 1.86 17.66
CA HIS A 81 -2.83 0.79 18.66
C HIS A 81 -1.47 0.50 19.27
N SER A 82 -0.39 0.65 18.51
CA SER A 82 0.97 0.47 19.01
C SER A 82 1.41 1.62 19.93
N SER A 83 0.86 2.84 19.79
CA SER A 83 1.18 3.98 20.66
C SER A 83 0.33 4.05 21.93
N LYS A 84 -0.79 3.32 22.01
CA LYS A 84 -1.71 3.30 23.18
C LYS A 84 -1.21 2.48 24.39
N GLY A 85 0.07 2.17 24.48
CA GLY A 85 0.65 1.42 25.61
C GLY A 85 0.88 2.28 26.86
N SER A 86 -0.09 2.33 27.78
CA SER A 86 0.16 2.75 29.17
C SER A 86 0.83 1.62 29.95
N ILE A 87 1.79 1.94 30.83
CA ILE A 87 2.59 0.99 31.64
C ILE A 87 1.71 0.09 32.54
N LEU A 88 0.50 0.54 32.88
CA LEU A 88 -0.37 -0.08 33.88
C LEU A 88 -1.40 -1.08 33.32
N ASP A 89 -1.56 -1.20 32.01
CA ASP A 89 -2.55 -2.13 31.43
C ASP A 89 -2.02 -2.85 30.18
N PRO A 90 -1.46 -4.08 30.31
CA PRO A 90 -0.82 -4.81 29.21
C PRO A 90 -1.81 -5.56 28.28
N TYR A 91 -3.11 -5.55 28.58
CA TYR A 91 -4.14 -6.27 27.82
C TYR A 91 -4.30 -5.86 26.33
N PRO A 92 -4.11 -4.59 25.89
CA PRO A 92 -4.27 -4.22 24.48
C PRO A 92 -3.12 -4.68 23.57
N ARG A 93 -2.02 -5.23 24.10
CA ARG A 93 -0.84 -5.66 23.30
C ARG A 93 -1.03 -7.00 22.57
N HIS A 94 -2.10 -7.76 22.84
CA HIS A 94 -2.43 -9.01 22.13
C HIS A 94 -2.89 -8.78 20.68
N LEU A 95 -3.49 -7.62 20.39
CA LEU A 95 -4.02 -7.32 19.06
C LEU A 95 -2.92 -6.99 18.05
N VAL A 96 -1.77 -6.49 18.51
CA VAL A 96 -0.62 -6.12 17.66
C VAL A 96 -0.10 -7.30 16.82
N PRO A 97 0.19 -8.50 17.37
CA PRO A 97 0.60 -9.65 16.56
C PRO A 97 -0.49 -10.12 15.59
N THR A 98 -1.78 -10.04 15.95
CA THR A 98 -2.89 -10.39 15.07
C THR A 98 -3.01 -9.42 13.89
N LEU A 99 -2.91 -8.11 14.12
CA LEU A 99 -2.88 -7.12 13.05
C LEU A 99 -1.67 -7.29 12.11
N LEU A 100 -0.53 -7.73 12.65
CA LEU A 100 0.68 -8.02 11.87
C LEU A 100 0.49 -9.25 10.97
N TYR A 101 -0.22 -10.27 11.45
CA TYR A 101 -0.58 -11.45 10.67
C TYR A 101 -1.48 -11.12 9.48
N PHE A 102 -2.47 -10.23 9.67
CA PHE A 102 -3.34 -9.78 8.58
C PHE A 102 -2.65 -8.83 7.59
N ARG A 103 -1.59 -8.14 8.02
CA ARG A 103 -0.83 -7.24 7.15
C ARG A 103 -0.07 -7.98 6.04
N LEU A 104 0.49 -9.15 6.34
CA LEU A 104 1.24 -9.98 5.40
C LEU A 104 0.44 -10.33 4.12
N PRO A 105 -0.74 -10.99 4.21
CA PRO A 105 -1.52 -11.33 3.02
C PRO A 105 -2.01 -10.09 2.28
N LEU A 106 -2.34 -9.01 3.00
CA LEU A 106 -2.77 -7.75 2.40
C LEU A 106 -1.66 -7.12 1.55
N PHE A 107 -0.41 -7.17 2.03
CA PHE A 107 0.76 -6.75 1.26
C PHE A 107 1.02 -7.63 0.03
N PHE A 108 0.84 -8.95 0.15
CA PHE A 108 0.97 -9.87 -0.98
C PHE A 108 -0.07 -9.57 -2.08
N VAL A 109 -1.33 -9.34 -1.71
CA VAL A 109 -2.39 -8.99 -2.66
C VAL A 109 -2.06 -7.67 -3.37
N GLU A 110 -1.64 -6.66 -2.61
CA GLU A 110 -1.23 -5.37 -3.18
C GLU A 110 -0.06 -5.52 -4.16
N PHE A 111 0.96 -6.30 -3.79
CA PHE A 111 2.11 -6.56 -4.65
C PHE A 111 1.70 -7.22 -5.97
N ILE A 112 0.83 -8.23 -5.92
CA ILE A 112 0.32 -8.92 -7.11
C ILE A 112 -0.47 -7.93 -8.00
N CYS A 113 -1.34 -7.11 -7.40
CA CYS A 113 -2.10 -6.09 -8.13
C CYS A 113 -1.20 -5.06 -8.80
N ILE A 114 -0.13 -4.62 -8.14
CA ILE A 114 0.87 -3.71 -8.72
C ILE A 114 1.56 -4.37 -9.92
N VAL A 115 2.06 -5.61 -9.76
CA VAL A 115 2.73 -6.33 -10.84
C VAL A 115 1.82 -6.48 -12.06
N ILE A 116 0.56 -6.90 -11.86
CA ILE A 116 -0.42 -7.03 -12.95
C ILE A 116 -0.68 -5.66 -13.62
N SER A 117 -0.88 -4.61 -12.83
CA SER A 117 -1.14 -3.26 -13.35
C SER A 117 0.04 -2.75 -14.19
N THR A 118 1.27 -2.97 -13.73
CA THR A 118 2.51 -2.62 -14.44
C THR A 118 2.64 -3.43 -15.73
N LEU A 119 2.46 -4.75 -15.69
CA LEU A 119 2.55 -5.60 -16.88
C LEU A 119 1.51 -5.22 -17.95
N LEU A 120 0.29 -4.86 -17.54
CA LEU A 120 -0.75 -4.40 -18.47
C LEU A 120 -0.42 -3.02 -19.07
N ALA A 121 0.11 -2.11 -18.25
CA ALA A 121 0.53 -0.78 -18.71
C ALA A 121 1.65 -0.88 -19.75
N PHE A 122 2.72 -1.64 -19.46
CA PHE A 122 3.84 -1.82 -20.39
C PHE A 122 3.48 -2.71 -21.58
N GLY A 123 2.71 -3.77 -21.37
CA GLY A 123 2.26 -4.68 -22.43
C GLY A 123 1.40 -3.99 -23.49
N ARG A 124 0.54 -3.04 -23.09
CA ARG A 124 -0.20 -2.17 -24.03
C ARG A 124 0.72 -1.14 -24.68
N PHE A 125 1.67 -0.56 -23.94
CA PHE A 125 2.63 0.39 -24.49
C PHE A 125 3.44 -0.21 -25.66
N THR A 126 4.00 -1.42 -25.48
CA THR A 126 4.70 -2.12 -26.57
C THR A 126 3.82 -2.41 -27.79
N ARG A 127 2.52 -2.67 -27.57
CA ARG A 127 1.58 -2.97 -28.67
C ARG A 127 1.22 -1.72 -29.48
N ILE A 128 1.13 -0.55 -28.82
CA ILE A 128 0.89 0.74 -29.47
C ILE A 128 2.12 1.18 -30.27
N THR A 129 3.33 1.05 -29.72
CA THR A 129 4.57 1.37 -30.45
C THR A 129 4.75 0.49 -31.69
N PHE A 130 4.47 -0.82 -31.60
CA PHE A 130 4.57 -1.72 -32.75
C PHE A 130 3.55 -1.40 -33.85
N SER A 131 2.34 -0.96 -33.48
CA SER A 131 1.32 -0.55 -34.45
C SER A 131 1.67 0.77 -35.16
N PHE A 132 2.47 1.64 -34.53
CA PHE A 132 2.90 2.92 -35.11
C PHE A 132 4.17 2.80 -35.97
N SER A 133 4.98 1.75 -35.79
CA SER A 133 6.13 1.47 -36.67
C SER A 133 5.77 0.74 -37.98
N PHE A 134 4.52 0.31 -38.14
CA PHE A 134 4.04 -0.42 -39.33
C PHE A 134 3.14 0.43 -40.25
N LEU A 135 3.03 1.73 -39.96
CA LEU A 135 2.26 2.72 -40.72
C LEU A 135 3.21 3.87 -41.12
#